data_AF-A0A7M3LT56-F1
#
_entry.id   AF-A0A7M3LT56-F1
#
_cell.length_a   1.000
_cell.length_b   1.000
_cell.length_c   1.000
_cell.angle_alpha   90.00
_cell.angle_beta   90.00
_cell.angle_gamma   90.00
#
_symmetry.space_group_name_H-M   'P 1'
#
loop_
_entity.id
_entity.type
_entity.pdbx_description
1 polymer ?
#
loop_
_entity_poly.entity_id
_entity_poly.type
_entity_poly.pdbx_seq_one_letter_code
_entity_poly.pdbx_strand_id
1 'polypeptide(L)'
;MNDSPGREPPGSSPADQPEQGPSGEGDAPEGAEAAEPPDGSRPPDRPSAGAGPGSAPGARWAERQPPRGQWPAPWGTPDHPSGPSGRNGSAGPAGSGGWGAGWAQPPPAAKPGTVPLRPLRVGEIIDGALATLRLHWRTALTVSLAVALVSQFLITTVTGLWLQDTSGLEALENDPEPTAAETLDALGGSLGTTGATMVIGMLGTLAGAVLLAPVVSAAVLGRPTSTRETWRAARGRLPRLCGLVVLVPLLVVGAFAAWVAPGLLVVAVGASRPGATLALLGALPGSCAAIWLWVRFSLAAPALVLEKQSVRSALRRSTKLVRGAWWRVFGIQLLALAFVFVVNAVIEIPASAVGMTLGGDSAMEWLAGESSAVGWPFLVVIGIGGTLSMTLTLPITAGVTTLLYVDQRIRREALDLELARAAGVRS
;
A
#
# COMPACT_ATOMS: atom_id res chain seq x y z
N MET A 1 -75.75 -9.14 11.22
CA MET A 1 -74.61 -8.23 11.43
C MET A 1 -73.34 -9.03 11.21
N ASN A 2 -72.56 -8.60 10.21
CA ASN A 2 -71.14 -8.90 9.95
C ASN A 2 -70.69 -10.37 9.87
N ASP A 3 -70.68 -10.89 8.64
CA ASP A 3 -69.47 -11.35 7.90
C ASP A 3 -68.48 -12.27 8.66
N SER A 4 -68.35 -13.59 8.39
CA SER A 4 -68.21 -14.36 7.13
C SER A 4 -66.85 -14.22 6.40
N PRO A 5 -66.29 -15.30 5.78
CA PRO A 5 -64.86 -15.56 5.93
C PRO A 5 -64.05 -15.97 4.67
N GLY A 6 -62.71 -15.95 4.80
CA GLY A 6 -61.84 -17.06 4.34
C GLY A 6 -61.17 -17.02 2.95
N ARG A 7 -59.87 -17.39 2.93
CA ARG A 7 -59.03 -18.01 1.86
C ARG A 7 -59.01 -17.43 0.43
N GLU A 8 -57.82 -16.96 0.02
CA GLU A 8 -56.96 -17.44 -1.12
C GLU A 8 -57.56 -18.12 -2.38
N PRO A 9 -56.93 -18.05 -3.59
CA PRO A 9 -55.63 -17.41 -3.98
C PRO A 9 -55.79 -16.50 -5.25
N PRO A 10 -54.83 -16.31 -6.22
CA PRO A 10 -54.86 -15.18 -7.17
C PRO A 10 -55.56 -15.42 -8.52
N GLY A 11 -55.95 -14.33 -9.20
CA GLY A 11 -56.57 -14.32 -10.53
C GLY A 11 -55.58 -14.18 -11.72
N SER A 12 -56.07 -14.50 -12.92
CA SER A 12 -55.33 -14.59 -14.19
C SER A 12 -55.77 -13.54 -15.25
N SER A 13 -55.11 -13.55 -16.41
CA SER A 13 -55.09 -12.52 -17.47
C SER A 13 -56.35 -12.42 -18.37
N PRO A 14 -56.39 -11.38 -19.23
CA PRO A 14 -56.61 -11.49 -20.69
C PRO A 14 -55.28 -11.22 -21.46
N ALA A 15 -54.93 -11.86 -22.59
CA ALA A 15 -55.53 -11.83 -23.95
C ALA A 15 -55.42 -10.44 -24.64
N ASP A 16 -55.04 -10.25 -25.92
CA ASP A 16 -54.65 -11.10 -27.08
C ASP A 16 -54.00 -10.17 -28.19
N GLN A 17 -53.51 -10.49 -29.41
CA GLN A 17 -53.44 -11.65 -30.35
C GLN A 17 -52.16 -11.48 -31.28
N PRO A 18 -51.96 -12.03 -32.54
CA PRO A 18 -50.60 -12.31 -33.09
C PRO A 18 -50.30 -11.77 -34.54
N GLU A 19 -49.59 -12.56 -35.36
CA GLU A 19 -49.10 -12.37 -36.77
C GLU A 19 -47.81 -11.52 -36.91
N GLN A 20 -46.71 -11.87 -37.59
CA GLN A 20 -46.33 -12.79 -38.70
C GLN A 20 -46.73 -12.34 -40.13
N GLY A 21 -45.73 -12.30 -41.02
CA GLY A 21 -45.84 -12.01 -42.46
C GLY A 21 -44.70 -12.68 -43.25
N PRO A 22 -44.84 -12.92 -44.56
CA PRO A 22 -44.41 -14.20 -45.15
C PRO A 22 -43.13 -14.16 -46.03
N SER A 23 -42.78 -15.35 -46.54
CA SER A 23 -41.63 -15.68 -47.38
C SER A 23 -41.99 -15.95 -48.86
N GLY A 24 -40.98 -15.94 -49.74
CA GLY A 24 -41.08 -16.20 -51.20
C GLY A 24 -40.92 -14.90 -52.00
N GLU A 25 -40.30 -14.88 -53.19
CA GLU A 25 -39.73 -15.94 -54.04
C GLU A 25 -38.68 -15.30 -54.99
N GLY A 26 -37.74 -16.07 -55.54
CA GLY A 26 -37.15 -15.76 -56.86
C GLY A 26 -35.63 -15.49 -56.97
N ASP A 27 -34.96 -16.39 -57.69
CA ASP A 27 -33.85 -16.22 -58.64
C ASP A 27 -32.48 -15.56 -58.29
N ALA A 28 -31.46 -16.13 -58.95
CA ALA A 28 -30.06 -15.72 -59.07
C ALA A 28 -29.70 -15.78 -60.59
N PRO A 29 -28.46 -15.62 -61.10
CA PRO A 29 -27.15 -15.46 -60.46
C PRO A 29 -26.22 -14.39 -61.14
N GLU A 30 -24.90 -14.55 -61.01
CA GLU A 30 -23.81 -13.99 -61.85
C GLU A 30 -23.49 -12.48 -61.81
N GLY A 31 -22.23 -12.11 -62.11
CA GLY A 31 -21.82 -10.72 -62.38
C GLY A 31 -20.38 -10.33 -61.98
N ALA A 32 -19.49 -10.28 -62.99
CA ALA A 32 -18.14 -9.69 -63.02
C ALA A 32 -18.03 -8.28 -62.35
N GLU A 33 -16.99 -7.95 -61.56
CA GLU A 33 -15.62 -7.50 -61.93
C GLU A 33 -15.49 -5.95 -61.96
N ALA A 34 -14.29 -5.40 -62.19
CA ALA A 34 -13.92 -4.03 -61.79
C ALA A 34 -13.88 -2.99 -62.93
N ALA A 35 -14.07 -1.70 -62.59
CA ALA A 35 -13.62 -0.53 -63.35
C ALA A 35 -13.57 0.76 -62.48
N GLU A 36 -12.83 1.77 -62.93
CA GLU A 36 -12.71 3.10 -62.30
C GLU A 36 -13.30 4.22 -63.24
N PRO A 37 -12.99 5.54 -63.18
CA PRO A 37 -13.97 6.61 -63.42
C PRO A 37 -14.00 7.13 -64.89
N PRO A 38 -14.80 8.19 -65.17
CA PRO A 38 -14.13 9.49 -65.41
C PRO A 38 -14.91 10.78 -65.00
N ASP A 39 -14.11 11.85 -64.84
CA ASP A 39 -14.26 13.27 -65.30
C ASP A 39 -15.65 13.86 -65.64
N GLY A 40 -15.98 15.13 -65.36
CA GLY A 40 -15.27 16.19 -64.63
C GLY A 40 -15.70 17.63 -65.02
N SER A 41 -15.24 18.63 -64.27
CA SER A 41 -15.24 20.07 -64.64
C SER A 41 -14.25 20.87 -63.77
N ARG A 42 -13.70 21.99 -64.25
CA ARG A 42 -12.38 22.50 -63.79
C ARG A 42 -12.34 24.06 -63.60
N PRO A 43 -11.17 24.74 -63.64
CA PRO A 43 -10.59 25.62 -62.59
C PRO A 43 -10.96 27.13 -62.79
N PRO A 44 -10.26 28.18 -62.24
CA PRO A 44 -8.99 28.26 -61.49
C PRO A 44 -9.00 29.24 -60.28
N ASP A 45 -7.91 29.74 -59.65
CA ASP A 45 -6.44 29.58 -59.83
C ASP A 45 -5.67 29.72 -58.49
N ARG A 46 -4.36 30.01 -58.55
CA ARG A 46 -3.42 30.33 -57.46
C ARG A 46 -2.90 31.78 -57.55
N PRO A 47 -1.95 32.21 -56.67
CA PRO A 47 -0.52 31.98 -56.94
C PRO A 47 0.22 31.28 -55.80
N SER A 48 1.50 30.90 -56.02
CA SER A 48 2.28 30.05 -55.10
C SER A 48 3.80 30.33 -55.12
N ALA A 49 4.40 30.60 -53.94
CA ALA A 49 5.82 30.42 -53.59
C ALA A 49 6.00 30.69 -52.07
N GLY A 50 6.97 30.12 -51.33
CA GLY A 50 8.00 29.15 -51.69
C GLY A 50 8.71 28.54 -50.46
N ALA A 51 9.64 27.62 -50.70
CA ALA A 51 10.30 26.68 -49.78
C ALA A 51 10.91 27.20 -48.44
N GLY A 52 10.94 26.33 -47.42
CA GLY A 52 11.78 26.47 -46.21
C GLY A 52 11.37 25.51 -45.07
N PRO A 53 12.25 24.62 -44.55
CA PRO A 53 11.88 23.65 -43.52
C PRO A 53 12.19 24.11 -42.08
N GLY A 54 11.25 23.92 -41.15
CA GLY A 54 11.53 23.98 -39.70
C GLY A 54 10.37 24.40 -38.79
N SER A 55 10.51 24.07 -37.50
CA SER A 55 9.64 24.39 -36.36
C SER A 55 8.24 23.73 -36.33
N ALA A 56 7.71 23.53 -35.12
CA ALA A 56 6.48 22.78 -34.83
C ALA A 56 5.25 23.71 -34.65
N PRO A 57 4.02 23.23 -34.92
CA PRO A 57 2.80 24.04 -34.81
C PRO A 57 2.42 24.32 -33.34
N GLY A 58 3.01 25.37 -32.75
CA GLY A 58 2.88 25.70 -31.33
C GLY A 58 2.36 27.11 -31.00
N ALA A 59 1.79 27.86 -31.95
CA ALA A 59 1.40 29.27 -31.74
C ALA A 59 0.17 29.74 -32.56
N ARG A 60 -1.05 29.38 -32.13
CA ARG A 60 -2.32 29.97 -32.63
C ARG A 60 -3.41 30.17 -31.55
N TRP A 61 -3.02 30.35 -30.29
CA TRP A 61 -3.94 30.56 -29.15
C TRP A 61 -3.99 32.00 -28.62
N ALA A 62 -3.41 32.97 -29.33
CA ALA A 62 -3.12 34.32 -28.81
C ALA A 62 -3.98 35.47 -29.37
N GLU A 63 -4.94 35.21 -30.28
CA GLU A 63 -5.67 36.28 -31.01
C GLU A 63 -7.06 36.64 -30.44
N ARG A 64 -7.53 35.98 -29.37
CA ARG A 64 -8.85 36.26 -28.75
C ARG A 64 -8.84 36.21 -27.22
N GLN A 65 -8.15 37.15 -26.58
CA GLN A 65 -8.44 37.53 -25.19
C GLN A 65 -9.34 38.77 -25.16
N PRO A 66 -10.39 38.82 -24.32
CA PRO A 66 -11.14 40.05 -24.07
C PRO A 66 -10.27 41.04 -23.28
N PRO A 67 -10.53 42.37 -23.38
CA PRO A 67 -9.76 43.38 -22.66
C PRO A 67 -9.90 43.23 -21.14
N ARG A 68 -8.86 43.64 -20.40
CA ARG A 68 -8.85 43.60 -18.93
C ARG A 68 -9.93 44.52 -18.36
N GLY A 69 -10.93 43.94 -17.71
CA GLY A 69 -11.90 44.69 -16.91
C GLY A 69 -11.21 45.42 -15.76
N GLN A 70 -11.33 46.74 -15.71
CA GLN A 70 -10.96 47.53 -14.54
C GLN A 70 -12.07 47.40 -13.51
N TRP A 71 -11.73 47.07 -12.27
CA TRP A 71 -12.72 46.84 -11.20
C TRP A 71 -12.70 48.01 -10.21
N PRO A 72 -13.73 48.87 -10.16
CA PRO A 72 -13.84 49.92 -9.17
C PRO A 72 -14.06 49.32 -7.77
N ALA A 73 -13.39 49.86 -6.75
CA ALA A 73 -13.61 49.48 -5.36
C ALA A 73 -14.82 50.24 -4.78
N PRO A 74 -15.88 49.58 -4.29
CA PRO A 74 -16.99 50.26 -3.65
C PRO A 74 -16.61 50.73 -2.24
N TRP A 75 -16.48 52.04 -2.05
CA TRP A 75 -16.55 52.64 -0.71
C TRP A 75 -18.01 52.97 -0.37
N GLY A 76 -18.45 52.59 0.83
CA GLY A 76 -19.83 52.78 1.27
C GLY A 76 -20.03 52.33 2.72
N THR A 77 -19.64 53.18 3.66
CA THR A 77 -19.97 53.02 5.08
C THR A 77 -21.40 53.52 5.36
N PRO A 78 -22.30 52.70 5.92
CA PRO A 78 -23.60 53.17 6.37
C PRO A 78 -23.47 54.09 7.59
N ASP A 79 -24.22 55.19 7.61
CA ASP A 79 -24.36 56.04 8.81
C ASP A 79 -25.13 55.29 9.91
N HIS A 80 -24.62 55.37 11.15
CA HIS A 80 -25.33 54.92 12.35
C HIS A 80 -25.66 56.14 13.24
N PRO A 81 -26.92 56.33 13.67
CA PRO A 81 -27.30 57.43 14.54
C PRO A 81 -26.74 57.27 15.95
N SER A 82 -26.50 58.39 16.62
CA SER A 82 -25.81 58.48 17.91
C SER A 82 -26.64 58.01 19.11
N GLY A 83 -26.01 57.25 20.00
CA GLY A 83 -26.51 56.89 21.34
C GLY A 83 -25.39 57.05 22.39
N PRO A 84 -25.66 57.55 23.61
CA PRO A 84 -24.61 57.97 24.53
C PRO A 84 -24.12 56.89 25.50
N SER A 85 -22.85 57.04 25.90
CA SER A 85 -22.19 56.48 27.11
C SER A 85 -22.10 54.95 27.29
N GLY A 86 -20.88 54.42 27.20
CA GLY A 86 -20.49 53.07 27.64
C GLY A 86 -18.98 53.01 27.87
N ARG A 87 -18.55 52.75 29.11
CA ARG A 87 -17.17 52.97 29.60
C ARG A 87 -16.48 51.65 29.96
N ASN A 88 -15.32 51.35 29.35
CA ASN A 88 -14.11 50.71 29.95
C ASN A 88 -13.30 49.83 28.96
N GLY A 89 -11.97 50.05 28.92
CA GLY A 89 -10.94 49.06 28.56
C GLY A 89 -10.81 48.64 27.08
N SER A 90 -9.62 48.32 26.58
CA SER A 90 -8.25 48.57 27.05
C SER A 90 -7.30 48.57 25.85
N ALA A 91 -6.24 49.38 25.88
CA ALA A 91 -5.38 49.60 24.71
C ALA A 91 -4.45 48.40 24.43
N GLY A 92 -4.43 47.94 23.19
CA GLY A 92 -3.35 47.14 22.60
C GLY A 92 -2.57 47.99 21.58
N PRO A 93 -1.24 47.81 21.43
CA PRO A 93 -0.41 48.70 20.62
C PRO A 93 -0.66 48.53 19.11
N ALA A 94 -0.65 49.64 18.38
CA ALA A 94 -0.80 49.66 16.93
C ALA A 94 0.45 49.05 16.25
N GLY A 95 0.31 47.82 15.73
CA GLY A 95 1.32 47.19 14.90
C GLY A 95 1.43 47.88 13.53
N SER A 96 2.65 48.19 13.10
CA SER A 96 2.93 48.91 11.86
C SER A 96 2.49 48.15 10.60
N GLY A 97 2.05 48.90 9.58
CA GLY A 97 1.62 48.35 8.30
C GLY A 97 2.77 47.72 7.52
N GLY A 98 2.87 46.38 7.52
CA GLY A 98 3.82 45.63 6.71
C GLY A 98 3.26 45.31 5.32
N TRP A 99 4.00 45.69 4.26
CA TRP A 99 3.72 45.30 2.88
C TRP A 99 4.07 43.82 2.61
N GLY A 100 3.42 42.91 3.34
CA GLY A 100 3.53 41.47 3.14
C GLY A 100 2.61 41.01 2.01
N ALA A 101 3.15 40.82 0.81
CA ALA A 101 2.41 40.22 -0.30
C ALA A 101 1.92 38.82 0.11
N GLY A 102 0.61 38.69 0.33
CA GLY A 102 0.00 37.45 0.78
C GLY A 102 0.15 36.36 -0.28
N TRP A 103 1.10 35.45 -0.08
CA TRP A 103 1.15 34.17 -0.79
C TRP A 103 -0.16 33.44 -0.51
N ALA A 104 -1.10 33.53 -1.44
CA ALA A 104 -2.41 32.91 -1.32
C ALA A 104 -2.24 31.42 -1.09
N GLN A 105 -2.48 30.97 0.16
CA GLN A 105 -2.47 29.56 0.45
C GLN A 105 -3.57 28.91 -0.40
N PRO A 106 -3.27 27.84 -1.16
CA PRO A 106 -4.28 27.17 -1.96
C PRO A 106 -5.49 26.84 -1.10
N PRO A 107 -6.73 27.12 -1.56
CA PRO A 107 -7.93 27.03 -0.74
C PRO A 107 -7.99 25.66 -0.06
N PRO A 108 -8.33 25.59 1.24
CA PRO A 108 -8.17 24.38 2.03
C PRO A 108 -9.01 23.24 1.44
N ALA A 109 -8.34 22.34 0.72
CA ALA A 109 -8.97 21.21 0.05
C ALA A 109 -9.81 20.41 1.04
N ALA A 110 -11.03 20.06 0.64
CA ALA A 110 -12.00 19.40 1.51
C ALA A 110 -11.37 18.19 2.21
N LYS A 111 -11.51 18.13 3.55
CA LYS A 111 -10.95 17.08 4.40
C LYS A 111 -12.07 16.20 4.97
N PRO A 112 -12.59 15.20 4.23
CA PRO A 112 -13.53 14.21 4.77
C PRO A 112 -12.81 13.16 5.67
N GLY A 113 -11.81 13.58 6.45
CA GLY A 113 -10.88 12.72 7.19
C GLY A 113 -9.56 13.43 7.50
N THR A 114 -8.55 12.69 7.94
CA THR A 114 -7.20 13.21 8.25
C THR A 114 -6.37 13.57 7.02
N VAL A 115 -6.69 12.99 5.86
CA VAL A 115 -5.88 13.04 4.64
C VAL A 115 -6.36 14.19 3.74
N PRO A 116 -5.49 15.12 3.31
CA PRO A 116 -5.87 16.15 2.35
C PRO A 116 -6.04 15.53 0.95
N LEU A 117 -7.08 15.93 0.23
CA LEU A 117 -7.39 15.44 -1.13
C LEU A 117 -6.49 16.08 -2.21
N ARG A 118 -5.17 15.93 -2.05
CA ARG A 118 -4.14 16.41 -2.98
C ARG A 118 -3.00 15.39 -3.09
N PRO A 119 -2.13 15.48 -4.12
CA PRO A 119 -0.89 14.71 -4.18
C PRO A 119 -0.03 14.88 -2.92
N LEU A 120 0.12 13.82 -2.12
CA LEU A 120 0.72 13.86 -0.79
C LEU A 120 2.25 13.97 -0.83
N ARG A 121 2.81 14.79 0.06
CA ARG A 121 4.25 14.83 0.39
C ARG A 121 4.62 13.62 1.26
N VAL A 122 5.92 13.29 1.33
CA VAL A 122 6.41 12.14 2.10
C VAL A 122 6.04 12.25 3.60
N GLY A 123 6.21 13.42 4.20
CA GLY A 123 5.75 13.69 5.57
C GLY A 123 4.24 13.49 5.74
N GLU A 124 3.42 14.05 4.84
CA GLU A 124 1.94 13.93 4.88
C GLU A 124 1.45 12.47 4.81
N ILE A 125 2.22 11.55 4.22
CA ILE A 125 1.90 10.10 4.22
C ILE A 125 2.17 9.48 5.60
N ILE A 126 3.28 9.85 6.25
CA ILE A 126 3.63 9.35 7.59
C ILE A 126 2.74 9.99 8.66
N ASP A 127 2.59 11.31 8.64
CA ASP A 127 1.67 12.06 9.51
C ASP A 127 0.23 11.58 9.35
N GLY A 128 -0.20 11.32 8.10
CA GLY A 128 -1.52 10.74 7.80
C GLY A 128 -1.70 9.33 8.39
N ALA A 129 -0.67 8.49 8.34
CA ALA A 129 -0.69 7.15 8.94
C ALA A 129 -0.73 7.21 10.47
N LEU A 130 0.08 8.08 11.09
CA LEU A 130 0.12 8.28 12.54
C LEU A 130 -1.16 8.94 13.08
N ALA A 131 -1.76 9.89 12.36
CA ALA A 131 -3.05 10.48 12.70
C ALA A 131 -4.19 9.45 12.57
N THR A 132 -4.15 8.61 11.53
CA THR A 132 -5.07 7.48 11.34
C THR A 132 -4.98 6.48 12.49
N LEU A 133 -3.76 6.12 12.89
CA LEU A 133 -3.52 5.27 14.06
C LEU A 133 -4.07 5.92 15.33
N ARG A 134 -3.80 7.21 15.58
CA ARG A 134 -4.30 7.94 16.77
C ARG A 134 -5.83 7.99 16.86
N LEU A 135 -6.55 8.08 15.74
CA LEU A 135 -8.03 8.07 15.74
C LEU A 135 -8.63 6.69 16.03
N HIS A 136 -8.04 5.62 15.50
CA HIS A 136 -8.58 4.25 15.61
C HIS A 136 -7.74 3.34 16.52
N TRP A 137 -6.94 3.93 17.42
CA TRP A 137 -5.86 3.24 18.15
C TRP A 137 -6.33 2.01 18.92
N ARG A 138 -7.52 2.07 19.55
CA ARG A 138 -8.06 0.96 20.34
C ARG A 138 -8.25 -0.27 19.46
N THR A 139 -8.97 -0.14 18.34
CA THR A 139 -9.20 -1.26 17.42
C THR A 139 -7.91 -1.71 16.73
N ALA A 140 -7.07 -0.76 16.31
CA ALA A 140 -5.81 -1.07 15.64
C ALA A 140 -4.84 -1.86 16.55
N LEU A 141 -4.61 -1.39 17.78
CA LEU A 141 -3.72 -2.06 18.73
C LEU A 141 -4.32 -3.38 19.26
N THR A 142 -5.63 -3.48 19.53
CA THR A 142 -6.23 -4.77 19.95
C THR A 142 -6.08 -5.86 18.88
N VAL A 143 -6.29 -5.53 17.60
CA VAL A 143 -6.07 -6.49 16.50
C VAL A 143 -4.59 -6.82 16.34
N SER A 144 -3.71 -5.81 16.41
CA SER A 144 -2.26 -6.01 16.24
C SER A 144 -1.65 -6.81 17.39
N LEU A 145 -2.13 -6.59 18.63
CA LEU A 145 -1.71 -7.34 19.82
C LEU A 145 -2.14 -8.80 19.77
N ALA A 146 -3.38 -9.08 19.35
CA ALA A 146 -3.85 -10.46 19.19
C ALA A 146 -3.03 -11.23 18.14
N VAL A 147 -2.64 -10.57 17.04
CA VAL A 147 -1.73 -11.14 16.03
C VAL A 147 -0.32 -11.30 16.59
N ALA A 148 0.21 -10.28 17.26
CA ALA A 148 1.57 -10.28 17.80
C ALA A 148 1.77 -11.37 18.85
N LEU A 149 0.84 -11.51 19.80
CA LEU A 149 0.87 -12.56 20.83
C LEU A 149 0.91 -13.96 20.23
N VAL A 150 0.04 -14.27 19.25
CA VAL A 150 0.04 -15.59 18.59
C VAL A 150 1.32 -15.81 17.79
N SER A 151 1.80 -14.79 17.08
CA SER A 151 3.01 -14.88 16.24
C SER A 151 4.26 -15.08 17.09
N GLN A 152 4.42 -14.30 18.16
CA GLN A 152 5.60 -14.37 19.03
C GLN A 152 5.56 -15.57 19.97
N PHE A 153 4.38 -16.01 20.44
CA PHE A 153 4.28 -17.28 21.16
C PHE A 153 4.81 -18.44 20.29
N LEU A 154 4.41 -18.50 19.02
CA LEU A 154 4.91 -19.52 18.09
C LEU A 154 6.41 -19.37 17.78
N ILE A 155 6.93 -18.14 17.62
CA ILE A 155 8.37 -17.90 17.41
C ILE A 155 9.16 -18.32 18.66
N THR A 156 8.83 -17.79 19.84
CA THR A 156 9.48 -18.13 21.12
C THR A 156 9.43 -19.64 21.39
N THR A 157 8.32 -20.33 21.10
CA THR A 157 8.23 -21.78 21.26
C THR A 157 9.12 -22.54 20.26
N VAL A 158 9.12 -22.18 18.97
CA VAL A 158 9.97 -22.86 17.97
C VAL A 158 11.45 -22.64 18.24
N THR A 159 11.85 -21.40 18.52
CA THR A 159 13.24 -21.07 18.88
C THR A 159 13.66 -21.77 20.18
N GLY A 160 12.80 -21.77 21.20
CA GLY A 160 13.09 -22.39 22.50
C GLY A 160 13.14 -23.91 22.50
N LEU A 161 12.36 -24.58 21.65
CA LEU A 161 12.46 -26.03 21.45
C LEU A 161 13.73 -26.40 20.65
N TRP A 162 14.12 -25.59 19.66
CA TRP A 162 15.37 -25.81 18.92
C TRP A 162 16.63 -25.58 19.78
N LEU A 163 16.59 -24.60 20.69
CA LEU A 163 17.64 -24.38 21.70
C LEU A 163 17.72 -25.49 22.78
N GLN A 164 16.87 -26.51 22.70
CA GLN A 164 16.96 -27.74 23.50
C GLN A 164 17.42 -28.95 22.67
N ASP A 165 17.72 -28.75 21.38
CA ASP A 165 18.26 -29.75 20.46
C ASP A 165 19.56 -29.21 19.82
N THR A 166 20.51 -28.88 20.70
CA THR A 166 21.81 -28.28 20.40
C THR A 166 22.85 -29.27 19.84
N SER A 167 22.44 -30.53 19.63
CA SER A 167 23.29 -31.66 19.21
C SER A 167 24.23 -31.35 18.04
N GLY A 168 23.73 -30.70 16.98
CA GLY A 168 24.55 -30.29 15.83
C GLY A 168 25.46 -29.08 16.08
N LEU A 169 25.12 -28.19 17.02
CA LEU A 169 25.97 -27.04 17.38
C LEU A 169 27.10 -27.45 18.32
N GLU A 170 26.80 -28.29 19.31
CA GLU A 170 27.79 -28.86 20.24
C GLU A 170 28.90 -29.62 19.48
N ALA A 171 28.57 -30.26 18.36
CA ALA A 171 29.55 -30.90 17.49
C ALA A 171 30.55 -29.92 16.86
N LEU A 172 30.11 -28.73 16.41
CA LEU A 172 31.00 -27.70 15.85
C LEU A 172 31.72 -26.87 16.92
N GLU A 173 31.21 -26.84 18.15
CA GLU A 173 31.86 -26.14 19.27
C GLU A 173 32.99 -26.98 19.89
N ASN A 174 32.83 -28.31 19.92
CA ASN A 174 33.79 -29.21 20.56
C ASN A 174 34.81 -29.87 19.58
N ASP A 175 34.57 -29.85 18.27
CA ASP A 175 35.52 -30.34 17.26
C ASP A 175 36.17 -29.17 16.47
N PRO A 176 37.51 -29.01 16.48
CA PRO A 176 38.21 -28.00 15.68
C PRO A 176 38.35 -28.33 14.17
N GLU A 177 38.11 -29.57 13.74
CA GLU A 177 38.04 -29.97 12.32
C GLU A 177 36.72 -30.72 11.99
N PRO A 178 35.55 -30.10 12.22
CA PRO A 178 34.25 -30.76 12.15
C PRO A 178 33.98 -31.28 10.74
N THR A 179 33.37 -32.46 10.62
CA THR A 179 33.22 -33.10 9.32
C THR A 179 32.23 -32.35 8.44
N ALA A 180 32.28 -32.64 7.14
CA ALA A 180 31.29 -32.13 6.18
C ALA A 180 29.85 -32.59 6.51
N ALA A 181 29.67 -33.68 7.28
CA ALA A 181 28.36 -34.14 7.71
C ALA A 181 27.81 -33.28 8.86
N GLU A 182 28.56 -33.11 9.96
CA GLU A 182 28.13 -32.26 11.08
C GLU A 182 27.95 -30.79 10.64
N THR A 183 28.85 -30.29 9.79
CA THR A 183 28.72 -28.95 9.20
C THR A 183 27.41 -28.78 8.41
N LEU A 184 27.01 -29.80 7.62
CA LEU A 184 25.76 -29.75 6.87
C LEU A 184 24.53 -29.92 7.76
N ASP A 185 24.61 -30.71 8.83
CA ASP A 185 23.50 -30.94 9.76
C ASP A 185 23.22 -29.69 10.62
N ALA A 186 24.26 -29.07 11.19
CA ALA A 186 24.16 -27.83 11.93
C ALA A 186 23.65 -26.65 11.06
N LEU A 187 24.12 -26.55 9.81
CA LEU A 187 23.56 -25.63 8.82
C LEU A 187 22.10 -25.97 8.50
N GLY A 188 21.75 -27.26 8.40
CA GLY A 188 20.39 -27.74 8.18
C GLY A 188 19.43 -27.35 9.29
N GLY A 189 19.80 -27.59 10.56
CA GLY A 189 19.04 -27.19 11.74
C GLY A 189 18.89 -25.67 11.87
N SER A 190 20.00 -24.93 11.71
CA SER A 190 20.00 -23.46 11.75
C SER A 190 19.13 -22.84 10.64
N LEU A 191 19.25 -23.31 9.40
CA LEU A 191 18.40 -22.88 8.28
C LEU A 191 16.93 -23.33 8.46
N GLY A 192 16.70 -24.50 9.05
CA GLY A 192 15.37 -25.00 9.39
C GLY A 192 14.65 -24.08 10.38
N THR A 193 15.28 -23.77 11.51
CA THR A 193 14.71 -22.91 12.55
C THR A 193 14.62 -21.45 12.13
N THR A 194 15.62 -20.95 11.40
CA THR A 194 15.56 -19.59 10.79
C THR A 194 14.43 -19.51 9.75
N GLY A 195 14.26 -20.55 8.93
CA GLY A 195 13.18 -20.64 7.96
C GLY A 195 11.80 -20.74 8.61
N ALA A 196 11.66 -21.55 9.66
CA ALA A 196 10.41 -21.72 10.40
C ALA A 196 9.99 -20.42 11.10
N THR A 197 10.90 -19.77 11.83
CA THR A 197 10.64 -18.48 12.50
C THR A 197 10.36 -17.37 11.48
N MET A 198 11.08 -17.31 10.35
CA MET A 198 10.77 -16.40 9.24
C MET A 198 9.38 -16.64 8.65
N VAL A 199 8.97 -17.90 8.47
CA VAL A 199 7.62 -18.26 7.99
C VAL A 199 6.54 -17.85 8.99
N ILE A 200 6.76 -18.06 10.29
CA ILE A 200 5.80 -17.66 11.35
C ILE A 200 5.69 -16.12 11.41
N GLY A 201 6.81 -15.40 11.45
CA GLY A 201 6.84 -13.93 11.45
C GLY A 201 6.22 -13.33 10.18
N MET A 202 6.45 -13.98 9.02
CA MET A 202 5.74 -13.66 7.78
C MET A 202 4.24 -13.87 7.95
N LEU A 203 3.78 -15.06 8.33
CA LEU A 203 2.35 -15.40 8.50
C LEU A 203 1.64 -14.46 9.48
N GLY A 204 2.29 -14.10 10.59
CA GLY A 204 1.82 -13.08 11.52
C GLY A 204 1.65 -11.71 10.85
N THR A 205 2.65 -11.28 10.08
CA THR A 205 2.58 -10.04 9.29
C THR A 205 1.45 -10.08 8.24
N LEU A 206 1.24 -11.25 7.60
CA LEU A 206 0.16 -11.46 6.64
C LEU A 206 -1.20 -11.34 7.34
N ALA A 207 -1.36 -11.97 8.51
CA ALA A 207 -2.56 -11.90 9.34
C ALA A 207 -2.84 -10.47 9.81
N GLY A 208 -1.81 -9.75 10.28
CA GLY A 208 -1.92 -8.33 10.66
C GLY A 208 -2.43 -7.47 9.51
N ALA A 209 -1.81 -7.56 8.34
CA ALA A 209 -2.25 -6.83 7.14
C ALA A 209 -3.70 -7.18 6.73
N VAL A 210 -4.07 -8.47 6.81
CA VAL A 210 -5.42 -8.98 6.48
C VAL A 210 -6.48 -8.47 7.46
N LEU A 211 -6.21 -8.50 8.77
CA LEU A 211 -7.15 -8.13 9.83
C LEU A 211 -7.26 -6.60 10.03
N LEU A 212 -6.22 -5.84 9.72
CA LEU A 212 -6.19 -4.37 9.84
C LEU A 212 -6.73 -3.65 8.59
N ALA A 213 -6.68 -4.26 7.41
CA ALA A 213 -7.19 -3.67 6.16
C ALA A 213 -8.62 -3.07 6.25
N PRO A 214 -9.59 -3.66 6.98
CA PRO A 214 -10.92 -3.06 7.15
C PRO A 214 -10.91 -1.80 8.03
N VAL A 215 -9.98 -1.71 9.00
CA VAL A 215 -9.81 -0.54 9.89
C VAL A 215 -9.16 0.62 9.14
N VAL A 216 -8.13 0.35 8.33
CA VAL A 216 -7.49 1.39 7.50
C VAL A 216 -8.45 1.89 6.42
N SER A 217 -9.23 1.00 5.80
CA SER A 217 -10.29 1.36 4.85
C SER A 217 -11.36 2.28 5.48
N ALA A 218 -11.75 2.01 6.73
CA ALA A 218 -12.70 2.86 7.46
C ALA A 218 -12.16 4.29 7.68
N ALA A 219 -10.93 4.40 8.17
CA ALA A 219 -10.30 5.67 8.50
C ALA A 219 -10.07 6.56 7.26
N VAL A 220 -9.63 5.97 6.14
CA VAL A 220 -9.45 6.66 4.86
C VAL A 220 -10.79 7.20 4.31
N LEU A 221 -11.91 6.57 4.67
CA LEU A 221 -13.26 6.99 4.27
C LEU A 221 -13.96 7.91 5.30
N GLY A 222 -13.28 8.27 6.40
CA GLY A 222 -13.81 9.17 7.43
C GLY A 222 -15.02 8.63 8.20
N ARG A 223 -15.32 7.32 8.13
CA ARG A 223 -16.52 6.73 8.73
C ARG A 223 -16.23 6.16 10.12
N PRO A 224 -17.09 6.40 11.13
CA PRO A 224 -17.05 5.62 12.36
C PRO A 224 -17.39 4.16 12.04
N THR A 225 -16.66 3.21 12.61
CA THR A 225 -16.89 1.78 12.31
C THR A 225 -16.82 0.89 13.53
N SER A 226 -17.88 0.10 13.72
CA SER A 226 -17.85 -1.10 14.53
C SER A 226 -16.99 -2.18 13.87
N THR A 227 -16.01 -2.72 14.59
CA THR A 227 -15.12 -3.80 14.14
C THR A 227 -15.90 -4.99 13.57
N ARG A 228 -17.10 -5.26 14.11
CA ARG A 228 -17.95 -6.40 13.70
C ARG A 228 -18.57 -6.20 12.32
N GLU A 229 -18.78 -4.96 11.88
CA GLU A 229 -19.44 -4.63 10.61
C GLU A 229 -18.43 -4.59 9.46
N THR A 230 -17.31 -3.92 9.67
CA THR A 230 -16.17 -3.95 8.74
C THR A 230 -15.63 -5.38 8.58
N TRP A 231 -15.57 -6.18 9.65
CA TRP A 231 -15.27 -7.61 9.57
C TRP A 231 -16.27 -8.39 8.71
N ARG A 232 -17.59 -8.23 8.96
CA ARG A 232 -18.64 -8.89 8.16
C ARG A 232 -18.54 -8.56 6.67
N ALA A 233 -18.28 -7.30 6.32
CA ALA A 233 -18.11 -6.85 4.94
C ALA A 233 -16.80 -7.34 4.29
N ALA A 234 -15.74 -7.50 5.08
CA ALA A 234 -14.44 -7.96 4.60
C ALA A 234 -14.29 -9.49 4.53
N ARG A 235 -15.03 -10.26 5.35
CA ARG A 235 -14.75 -11.71 5.55
C ARG A 235 -14.76 -12.53 4.26
N GLY A 236 -15.65 -12.23 3.32
CA GLY A 236 -15.72 -12.90 2.01
C GLY A 236 -14.54 -12.62 1.07
N ARG A 237 -13.66 -11.69 1.43
CA ARG A 237 -12.45 -11.30 0.67
C ARG A 237 -11.17 -11.87 1.26
N LEU A 238 -11.21 -12.34 2.52
CA LEU A 238 -10.06 -12.94 3.22
C LEU A 238 -9.30 -13.96 2.37
N PRO A 239 -9.90 -15.02 1.77
CA PRO A 239 -9.13 -16.00 0.99
C PRO A 239 -8.42 -15.38 -0.23
N ARG A 240 -8.98 -14.32 -0.83
CA ARG A 240 -8.36 -13.60 -1.95
C ARG A 240 -7.23 -12.68 -1.47
N LEU A 241 -7.41 -12.06 -0.30
CA LEU A 241 -6.38 -11.21 0.29
C LEU A 241 -5.21 -12.06 0.82
N CYS A 242 -5.46 -13.12 1.60
CA CYS A 242 -4.45 -14.09 2.02
C CYS A 242 -3.74 -14.69 0.81
N GLY A 243 -4.47 -15.14 -0.23
CA GLY A 243 -3.87 -15.67 -1.45
C GLY A 243 -2.94 -14.67 -2.15
N LEU A 244 -3.31 -13.39 -2.23
CA LEU A 244 -2.43 -12.34 -2.76
C LEU A 244 -1.22 -12.07 -1.85
N VAL A 245 -1.45 -12.00 -0.55
CA VAL A 245 -0.48 -11.61 0.48
C VAL A 245 0.52 -12.74 0.77
N VAL A 246 0.20 -14.00 0.43
CA VAL A 246 1.14 -15.13 0.33
C VAL A 246 1.85 -15.16 -1.03
N LEU A 247 1.12 -14.88 -2.14
CA LEU A 247 1.68 -14.92 -3.50
C LEU A 247 2.76 -13.85 -3.74
N VAL A 248 2.63 -12.64 -3.19
CA VAL A 248 3.63 -11.58 -3.39
C VAL A 248 4.99 -11.94 -2.75
N PRO A 249 5.07 -12.36 -1.47
CA PRO A 249 6.30 -12.93 -0.90
C PRO A 249 6.84 -14.13 -1.69
N LEU A 250 5.99 -15.07 -2.12
CA LEU A 250 6.44 -16.21 -2.94
C LEU A 250 7.07 -15.77 -4.28
N LEU A 251 6.56 -14.72 -4.93
CA LEU A 251 7.16 -14.17 -6.15
C LEU A 251 8.50 -13.46 -5.86
N VAL A 252 8.63 -12.79 -4.72
CA VAL A 252 9.85 -12.08 -4.31
C VAL A 252 10.95 -13.08 -3.90
N VAL A 253 10.63 -14.02 -3.01
CA VAL A 253 11.53 -15.09 -2.56
C VAL A 253 11.87 -16.04 -3.71
N GLY A 254 10.88 -16.43 -4.53
CA GLY A 254 11.11 -17.27 -5.70
C GLY A 254 12.03 -16.63 -6.74
N ALA A 255 11.95 -15.31 -6.94
CA ALA A 255 12.88 -14.60 -7.82
C ALA A 255 14.30 -14.51 -7.24
N PHE A 256 14.45 -14.29 -5.93
CA PHE A 256 15.76 -14.35 -5.26
C PHE A 256 16.36 -15.77 -5.37
N ALA A 257 15.58 -16.79 -5.00
CA ALA A 257 15.97 -18.19 -5.05
C ALA A 257 16.34 -18.64 -6.47
N ALA A 258 15.65 -18.19 -7.51
CA ALA A 258 15.99 -18.51 -8.90
C ALA A 258 17.40 -18.03 -9.32
N TRP A 259 17.89 -16.91 -8.76
CA TRP A 259 19.26 -16.44 -9.00
C TRP A 259 20.32 -17.15 -8.15
N VAL A 260 19.96 -17.60 -6.95
CA VAL A 260 20.88 -18.24 -5.98
C VAL A 260 20.96 -19.77 -6.17
N ALA A 261 19.89 -20.39 -6.68
CA ALA A 261 19.77 -21.84 -6.87
C ALA A 261 20.91 -22.51 -7.67
N PRO A 262 21.46 -21.91 -8.76
CA PRO A 262 22.60 -22.50 -9.45
C PRO A 262 23.81 -22.72 -8.54
N GLY A 263 24.08 -21.79 -7.62
CA GLY A 263 25.15 -21.94 -6.63
C GLY A 263 24.84 -23.02 -5.59
N LEU A 264 23.61 -23.04 -5.06
CA LEU A 264 23.17 -24.05 -4.09
C LEU A 264 23.21 -25.47 -4.68
N LEU A 265 22.85 -25.65 -5.95
CA LEU A 265 22.96 -26.94 -6.65
C LEU A 265 24.43 -27.38 -6.80
N VAL A 266 25.36 -26.45 -7.04
CA VAL A 266 26.80 -26.73 -7.09
C VAL A 266 27.37 -27.07 -5.70
N VAL A 267 26.88 -26.44 -4.62
CA VAL A 267 27.20 -26.86 -3.24
C VAL A 267 26.67 -28.27 -2.96
N ALA A 268 25.43 -28.58 -3.35
CA ALA A 268 24.78 -29.86 -3.08
C ALA A 268 25.44 -31.06 -3.76
N VAL A 269 26.21 -30.86 -4.84
CA VAL A 269 27.05 -31.90 -5.47
C VAL A 269 28.50 -31.92 -4.94
N GLY A 270 28.75 -31.32 -3.77
CA GLY A 270 30.03 -31.35 -3.05
C GLY A 270 31.02 -30.24 -3.43
N ALA A 271 30.74 -29.43 -4.46
CA ALA A 271 31.63 -28.36 -4.91
C ALA A 271 31.42 -27.06 -4.10
N SER A 272 31.63 -27.14 -2.79
CA SER A 272 31.26 -26.12 -1.80
C SER A 272 31.78 -24.71 -2.10
N ARG A 273 33.09 -24.53 -2.31
CA ARG A 273 33.70 -23.22 -2.61
C ARG A 273 33.13 -22.55 -3.86
N PRO A 274 33.21 -23.14 -5.09
CA PRO A 274 32.65 -22.50 -6.28
C PRO A 274 31.13 -22.36 -6.24
N GLY A 275 30.42 -23.29 -5.58
CA GLY A 275 28.97 -23.18 -5.38
C GLY A 275 28.59 -22.00 -4.49
N ALA A 276 29.30 -21.79 -3.38
CA ALA A 276 29.12 -20.62 -2.52
C ALA A 276 29.47 -19.31 -3.23
N THR A 277 30.56 -19.27 -4.01
CA THR A 277 30.90 -18.11 -4.85
C THR A 277 29.80 -17.82 -5.87
N LEU A 278 29.25 -18.83 -6.54
CA LEU A 278 28.17 -18.68 -7.51
C LEU A 278 26.85 -18.24 -6.84
N ALA A 279 26.54 -18.77 -5.66
CA ALA A 279 25.37 -18.37 -4.86
C ALA A 279 25.46 -16.90 -4.44
N LEU A 280 26.63 -16.46 -3.96
CA LEU A 280 26.90 -15.07 -3.60
C LEU A 280 26.84 -14.13 -4.81
N LEU A 281 27.38 -14.55 -5.96
CA LEU A 281 27.31 -13.80 -7.21
C LEU A 281 25.87 -13.67 -7.71
N GLY A 282 25.02 -14.69 -7.52
CA GLY A 282 23.59 -14.65 -7.79
C GLY A 282 22.78 -13.82 -6.78
N ALA A 283 23.22 -13.73 -5.53
CA ALA A 283 22.48 -13.02 -4.47
C ALA A 283 22.32 -11.52 -4.74
N LEU A 284 23.28 -10.87 -5.40
CA LEU A 284 23.17 -9.45 -5.79
C LEU A 284 22.07 -9.18 -6.84
N PRO A 285 22.09 -9.75 -8.06
CA PRO A 285 21.01 -9.57 -9.03
C PRO A 285 19.68 -10.18 -8.55
N GLY A 286 19.72 -11.25 -7.75
CA GLY A 286 18.56 -11.80 -7.04
C GLY A 286 17.92 -10.79 -6.10
N SER A 287 18.72 -10.06 -5.33
CA SER A 287 18.25 -8.97 -4.44
C SER A 287 17.65 -7.81 -5.24
N CYS A 288 18.29 -7.41 -6.34
CA CYS A 288 17.75 -6.38 -7.24
C CYS A 288 16.38 -6.80 -7.82
N ALA A 289 16.23 -8.06 -8.25
CA ALA A 289 14.97 -8.60 -8.75
C ALA A 289 13.90 -8.67 -7.66
N ALA A 290 14.26 -9.14 -6.46
CA ALA A 290 13.38 -9.22 -5.29
C ALA A 290 12.84 -7.84 -4.88
N ILE A 291 13.73 -6.85 -4.73
CA ILE A 291 13.36 -5.46 -4.40
C ILE A 291 12.47 -4.87 -5.50
N TRP A 292 12.80 -5.10 -6.78
CA TRP A 292 11.98 -4.62 -7.89
C TRP A 292 10.55 -5.18 -7.87
N LEU A 293 10.39 -6.48 -7.63
CA LEU A 293 9.09 -7.14 -7.51
C LEU A 293 8.31 -6.67 -6.27
N TRP A 294 8.97 -6.55 -5.12
CA TRP A 294 8.39 -6.06 -3.88
C TRP A 294 7.81 -4.65 -4.05
N VAL A 295 8.62 -3.70 -4.55
CA VAL A 295 8.16 -2.33 -4.84
C VAL A 295 7.00 -2.35 -5.85
N ARG A 296 7.12 -3.14 -6.92
CA ARG A 296 6.12 -3.27 -8.01
C ARG A 296 4.76 -3.82 -7.56
N PHE A 297 4.73 -4.72 -6.58
CA PHE A 297 3.51 -5.36 -6.07
C PHE A 297 3.03 -4.87 -4.71
N SER A 298 3.78 -3.98 -4.05
CA SER A 298 3.43 -3.42 -2.73
C SER A 298 2.04 -2.75 -2.65
N LEU A 299 1.47 -2.30 -3.77
CA LEU A 299 0.15 -1.66 -3.82
C LEU A 299 -0.98 -2.62 -4.24
N ALA A 300 -0.68 -3.91 -4.44
CA ALA A 300 -1.68 -4.89 -4.84
C ALA A 300 -2.69 -5.17 -3.70
N ALA A 301 -2.23 -5.21 -2.44
CA ALA A 301 -3.09 -5.45 -1.28
C ALA A 301 -4.17 -4.34 -1.11
N PRO A 302 -3.82 -3.04 -1.02
CA PRO A 302 -4.83 -1.98 -0.97
C PRO A 302 -5.69 -1.91 -2.24
N ALA A 303 -5.15 -2.22 -3.43
CA ALA A 303 -5.96 -2.32 -4.66
C ALA A 303 -7.02 -3.44 -4.59
N LEU A 304 -6.69 -4.62 -4.06
CA LEU A 304 -7.63 -5.74 -3.91
C LEU A 304 -8.76 -5.39 -2.94
N VAL A 305 -8.43 -4.73 -1.83
CA VAL A 305 -9.38 -4.32 -0.79
C VAL A 305 -10.28 -3.19 -1.27
N LEU A 306 -9.69 -2.09 -1.76
CA LEU A 306 -10.41 -0.84 -2.03
C LEU A 306 -11.10 -0.84 -3.40
N GLU A 307 -10.48 -1.39 -4.44
CA GLU A 307 -11.11 -1.54 -5.76
C GLU A 307 -11.93 -2.84 -5.89
N LYS A 308 -12.01 -3.63 -4.81
CA LYS A 308 -12.80 -4.86 -4.68
C LYS A 308 -12.41 -5.98 -5.67
N GLN A 309 -11.22 -5.89 -6.27
CA GLN A 309 -10.75 -6.66 -7.43
C GLN A 309 -10.37 -8.13 -7.18
N SER A 310 -10.03 -8.84 -8.28
CA SER A 310 -9.37 -10.15 -8.23
C SER A 310 -7.86 -10.04 -7.96
N VAL A 311 -7.20 -11.11 -7.50
CA VAL A 311 -5.74 -11.17 -7.29
C VAL A 311 -4.96 -10.77 -8.54
N ARG A 312 -5.31 -11.34 -9.71
CA ARG A 312 -4.65 -11.05 -11.00
C ARG A 312 -4.87 -9.60 -11.44
N SER A 313 -6.06 -9.05 -11.17
CA SER A 313 -6.38 -7.63 -11.46
C SER A 313 -5.57 -6.70 -10.56
N ALA A 314 -5.55 -6.94 -9.24
CA ALA A 314 -4.84 -6.12 -8.26
C ALA A 314 -3.32 -6.11 -8.48
N LEU A 315 -2.71 -7.24 -8.88
CA LEU A 315 -1.31 -7.28 -9.30
C LEU A 315 -1.06 -6.37 -10.50
N ARG A 316 -1.83 -6.53 -11.60
CA ARG A 316 -1.72 -5.68 -12.80
C ARG A 316 -1.94 -4.20 -12.46
N ARG A 317 -2.90 -3.90 -11.59
CA ARG A 317 -3.23 -2.56 -11.08
C ARG A 317 -2.05 -1.93 -10.34
N SER A 318 -1.43 -2.66 -9.42
CA SER A 318 -0.18 -2.24 -8.75
C SER A 318 0.91 -1.93 -9.77
N THR A 319 1.12 -2.79 -10.78
CA THR A 319 2.14 -2.49 -11.81
C THR A 319 1.84 -1.21 -12.60
N LYS A 320 0.56 -0.89 -12.87
CA LYS A 320 0.15 0.33 -13.59
C LYS A 320 0.42 1.58 -12.75
N LEU A 321 0.12 1.54 -11.45
CA LEU A 321 0.30 2.64 -10.52
C LEU A 321 1.80 2.92 -10.22
N VAL A 322 2.59 1.86 -10.01
CA VAL A 322 4.03 1.98 -9.71
C VAL A 322 4.87 2.36 -10.95
N ARG A 323 4.41 2.03 -12.17
CA ARG A 323 5.13 2.35 -13.42
C ARG A 323 5.38 3.86 -13.52
N GLY A 324 6.63 4.25 -13.77
CA GLY A 324 7.06 5.65 -13.86
C GLY A 324 6.97 6.43 -12.54
N ALA A 325 6.82 5.74 -11.40
CA ALA A 325 6.91 6.33 -10.05
C ALA A 325 7.74 5.44 -9.09
N TRP A 326 8.41 4.42 -9.62
CA TRP A 326 9.08 3.34 -8.86
C TRP A 326 10.02 3.86 -7.78
N TRP A 327 10.93 4.79 -8.11
CA TRP A 327 11.86 5.40 -7.15
C TRP A 327 11.17 6.09 -5.97
N ARG A 328 10.01 6.71 -6.19
CA ARG A 328 9.23 7.36 -5.12
C ARG A 328 8.49 6.35 -4.25
N VAL A 329 7.99 5.26 -4.83
CA VAL A 329 7.43 4.13 -4.06
C VAL A 329 8.52 3.49 -3.20
N PHE A 330 9.66 3.17 -3.82
CA PHE A 330 10.83 2.59 -3.13
C PHE A 330 11.32 3.50 -2.00
N GLY A 331 11.56 4.79 -2.24
CA GLY A 331 12.07 5.71 -1.22
C GLY A 331 11.13 5.89 -0.02
N ILE A 332 9.81 5.94 -0.22
CA ILE A 332 8.85 6.04 0.90
C ILE A 332 8.73 4.70 1.64
N GLN A 333 8.78 3.57 0.93
CA GLN A 333 8.81 2.24 1.56
C GLN A 333 10.11 2.01 2.36
N LEU A 334 11.26 2.49 1.85
CA LEU A 334 12.55 2.43 2.55
C LEU A 334 12.52 3.31 3.81
N LEU A 335 11.91 4.50 3.75
CA LEU A 335 11.72 5.35 4.92
C LEU A 335 10.76 4.71 5.95
N ALA A 336 9.72 4.00 5.50
CA ALA A 336 8.83 3.25 6.37
C ALA A 336 9.54 2.05 7.04
N LEU A 337 10.38 1.32 6.29
CA LEU A 337 11.25 0.27 6.83
C LEU A 337 12.25 0.84 7.85
N ALA A 338 12.90 1.97 7.56
CA ALA A 338 13.82 2.62 8.48
C ALA A 338 13.12 3.08 9.77
N PHE A 339 11.89 3.61 9.67
CA PHE A 339 11.08 3.95 10.85
C PHE A 339 10.72 2.70 11.68
N VAL A 340 10.26 1.63 11.02
CA VAL A 340 9.94 0.35 11.70
C VAL A 340 11.20 -0.25 12.36
N PHE A 341 12.34 -0.22 11.68
CA PHE A 341 13.63 -0.68 12.23
C PHE A 341 14.03 0.10 13.48
N VAL A 342 13.87 1.43 13.49
CA VAL A 342 14.15 2.26 14.68
C VAL A 342 13.17 1.94 15.82
N VAL A 343 11.88 1.75 15.53
CA VAL A 343 10.88 1.35 16.56
C VAL A 343 11.24 -0.01 17.17
N ASN A 344 11.56 -1.00 16.35
CA ASN A 344 12.01 -2.31 16.81
C ASN A 344 13.29 -2.20 17.65
N ALA A 345 14.34 -1.53 17.14
CA ALA A 345 15.61 -1.40 17.85
C ALA A 345 15.48 -0.72 19.22
N VAL A 346 14.63 0.31 19.34
CA VAL A 346 14.35 1.01 20.61
C VAL A 346 13.63 0.13 21.64
N ILE A 347 12.94 -0.92 21.21
CA ILE A 347 12.22 -1.87 22.10
C ILE A 347 13.06 -3.12 22.37
N GLU A 348 13.67 -3.68 21.32
CA GLU A 348 14.32 -5.00 21.32
C GLU A 348 15.74 -4.96 21.90
N ILE A 349 16.50 -3.85 21.75
CA ILE A 349 17.84 -3.74 22.35
C ILE A 349 17.78 -3.63 23.89
N PRO A 350 16.88 -2.83 24.50
CA PRO A 350 16.68 -2.90 25.95
C PRO A 350 16.13 -4.26 26.41
N ALA A 351 15.25 -4.88 25.62
CA ALA A 351 14.71 -6.20 25.93
C ALA A 351 15.79 -7.29 25.90
N SER A 352 16.74 -7.26 24.96
CA SER A 352 17.84 -8.26 24.94
C SER A 352 18.76 -8.12 26.13
N ALA A 353 19.12 -6.89 26.53
CA ALA A 353 19.93 -6.65 27.73
C ALA A 353 19.23 -7.11 29.03
N VAL A 354 17.92 -6.89 29.15
CA VAL A 354 17.11 -7.41 30.28
C VAL A 354 16.99 -8.94 30.21
N GLY A 355 16.88 -9.52 29.02
CA GLY A 355 16.84 -10.97 28.82
C GLY A 355 18.14 -11.65 29.23
N MET A 356 19.29 -11.08 28.87
CA MET A 356 20.63 -11.61 29.20
C MET A 356 20.84 -11.64 30.72
N THR A 357 20.59 -10.50 31.38
CA THR A 357 20.73 -10.36 32.84
C THR A 357 19.74 -11.22 33.64
N LEU A 358 18.57 -11.57 33.07
CA LEU A 358 17.64 -12.54 33.65
C LEU A 358 17.95 -14.01 33.30
N GLY A 359 18.80 -14.26 32.29
CA GLY A 359 19.32 -15.58 31.96
C GLY A 359 20.56 -15.98 32.77
N GLY A 360 21.22 -15.02 33.42
CA GLY A 360 22.35 -15.23 34.34
C GLY A 360 23.62 -14.47 33.93
N ASP A 361 23.76 -14.09 32.67
CA ASP A 361 24.95 -13.43 32.13
C ASP A 361 25.07 -11.97 32.57
N SER A 362 26.29 -11.54 32.87
CA SER A 362 26.64 -10.14 32.97
C SER A 362 26.83 -9.49 31.59
N ALA A 363 26.76 -8.16 31.56
CA ALA A 363 27.13 -7.39 30.37
C ALA A 363 28.62 -7.52 29.98
N MET A 364 29.47 -8.09 30.85
CA MET A 364 30.89 -8.29 30.57
C MET A 364 31.14 -9.60 29.82
N GLU A 365 30.49 -10.70 30.21
CA GLU A 365 30.57 -11.98 29.48
C GLU A 365 29.99 -11.82 28.06
N TRP A 366 28.92 -11.05 27.88
CA TRP A 366 28.40 -10.72 26.55
C TRP A 366 29.39 -9.90 25.69
N LEU A 367 30.14 -8.97 26.29
CA LEU A 367 31.18 -8.21 25.59
C LEU A 367 32.44 -9.05 25.30
N ALA A 368 32.69 -10.10 26.09
CA ALA A 368 33.77 -11.07 25.85
C ALA A 368 33.41 -12.11 24.77
N GLY A 369 32.11 -12.33 24.52
CA GLY A 369 31.61 -13.42 23.67
C GLY A 369 31.39 -14.74 24.42
N GLU A 370 31.42 -14.70 25.76
CA GLU A 370 31.32 -15.85 26.68
C GLU A 370 29.86 -16.08 27.14
N SER A 371 28.90 -15.32 26.59
CA SER A 371 27.49 -15.32 26.99
C SER A 371 26.76 -16.65 26.70
N SER A 372 26.25 -17.28 27.76
CA SER A 372 25.52 -18.56 27.71
C SER A 372 24.00 -18.40 27.83
N ALA A 373 23.48 -17.20 28.12
CA ALA A 373 22.09 -16.93 28.55
C ALA A 373 20.98 -17.11 27.49
N VAL A 374 21.15 -17.91 26.44
CA VAL A 374 20.12 -18.12 25.39
C VAL A 374 19.02 -19.11 25.83
N GLY A 375 18.60 -19.03 27.10
CA GLY A 375 17.57 -19.88 27.70
C GLY A 375 16.14 -19.30 27.63
N TRP A 376 15.17 -20.08 28.11
CA TRP A 376 13.76 -19.66 28.17
C TRP A 376 13.50 -18.27 28.81
N PRO A 377 14.20 -17.82 29.87
CA PRO A 377 14.02 -16.45 30.40
C PRO A 377 14.33 -15.37 29.36
N PHE A 378 15.46 -15.48 28.66
CA PHE A 378 15.84 -14.57 27.58
C PHE A 378 14.80 -14.59 26.44
N LEU A 379 14.40 -15.78 25.98
CA LEU A 379 13.42 -15.94 24.90
C LEU A 379 12.03 -15.38 25.23
N VAL A 380 11.62 -15.42 26.50
CA VAL A 380 10.38 -14.81 26.98
C VAL A 380 10.48 -13.28 26.97
N VAL A 381 11.59 -12.70 27.42
CA VAL A 381 11.79 -11.23 27.39
C VAL A 381 11.88 -10.73 25.95
N ILE A 382 12.61 -11.42 25.07
CA ILE A 382 12.64 -11.14 23.62
C ILE A 382 11.24 -11.27 23.00
N GLY A 383 10.48 -12.32 23.34
CA GLY A 383 9.10 -12.52 22.88
C GLY A 383 8.16 -11.39 23.32
N ILE A 384 8.31 -10.85 24.53
CA ILE A 384 7.57 -9.68 25.02
C ILE A 384 7.97 -8.41 24.24
N GLY A 385 9.27 -8.18 24.04
CA GLY A 385 9.78 -7.05 23.24
C GLY A 385 9.25 -7.08 21.81
N GLY A 386 9.44 -8.20 21.11
CA GLY A 386 8.94 -8.43 19.77
C GLY A 386 7.40 -8.41 19.67
N THR A 387 6.67 -8.74 20.75
CA THR A 387 5.21 -8.58 20.80
C THR A 387 4.84 -7.10 20.80
N LEU A 388 5.53 -6.28 21.60
CA LEU A 388 5.31 -4.84 21.66
C LEU A 388 5.67 -4.15 20.33
N SER A 389 6.84 -4.48 19.75
CA SER A 389 7.26 -4.01 18.42
C SER A 389 6.23 -4.33 17.34
N MET A 390 5.80 -5.59 17.24
CA MET A 390 4.83 -6.03 16.22
C MET A 390 3.45 -5.38 16.44
N THR A 391 3.02 -5.21 17.70
CA THR A 391 1.77 -4.52 18.04
C THR A 391 1.74 -3.07 17.56
N LEU A 392 2.88 -2.37 17.63
CA LEU A 392 3.01 -0.96 17.23
C LEU A 392 3.24 -0.77 15.73
N THR A 393 4.00 -1.66 15.08
CA THR A 393 4.48 -1.47 13.69
C THR A 393 3.52 -1.98 12.62
N LEU A 394 2.74 -3.04 12.88
CA LEU A 394 1.72 -3.57 11.97
C LEU A 394 0.74 -2.49 11.44
N PRO A 395 0.07 -1.66 12.30
CA PRO A 395 -0.91 -0.69 11.81
C PRO A 395 -0.26 0.51 11.12
N ILE A 396 0.99 0.84 11.45
CA ILE A 396 1.75 1.92 10.78
C ILE A 396 2.08 1.48 9.34
N THR A 397 2.59 0.25 9.18
CA THR A 397 2.89 -0.32 7.85
C THR A 397 1.64 -0.46 6.99
N ALA A 398 0.52 -0.91 7.56
CA ALA A 398 -0.76 -0.98 6.86
C ALA A 398 -1.31 0.41 6.48
N GLY A 399 -1.12 1.42 7.33
CA GLY A 399 -1.45 2.82 7.06
C GLY A 399 -0.64 3.42 5.92
N VAL A 400 0.69 3.37 6.01
CA VAL A 400 1.60 3.95 5.00
C VAL A 400 1.39 3.32 3.62
N THR A 401 1.30 1.99 3.53
CA THR A 401 1.07 1.30 2.24
C THR A 401 -0.28 1.66 1.61
N THR A 402 -1.33 1.84 2.43
CA THR A 402 -2.65 2.23 1.93
C THR A 402 -2.68 3.70 1.48
N LEU A 403 -2.09 4.62 2.27
CA LEU A 403 -2.01 6.04 1.90
C LEU A 403 -1.15 6.28 0.66
N LEU A 404 -0.06 5.53 0.50
CA LEU A 404 0.77 5.60 -0.69
C LEU A 404 0.03 5.08 -1.94
N TYR A 405 -0.82 4.06 -1.81
CA TYR A 405 -1.73 3.65 -2.87
C TYR A 405 -2.75 4.76 -3.22
N VAL A 406 -3.36 5.42 -2.22
CA VAL A 406 -4.31 6.53 -2.45
C VAL A 406 -3.63 7.71 -3.16
N ASP A 407 -2.44 8.11 -2.72
CA ASP A 407 -1.64 9.17 -3.34
C ASP A 407 -1.26 8.85 -4.79
N GLN A 408 -0.83 7.62 -5.08
CA GLN A 408 -0.57 7.20 -6.47
C GLN A 408 -1.85 7.22 -7.31
N ARG A 409 -3.01 6.89 -6.74
CA ARG A 409 -4.30 6.97 -7.45
C ARG A 409 -4.70 8.41 -7.74
N ILE A 410 -4.55 9.34 -6.79
CA ILE A 410 -4.75 10.78 -7.02
C ILE A 410 -3.84 11.24 -8.19
N ARG A 411 -2.53 10.98 -8.10
CA ARG A 411 -1.52 11.42 -9.09
C ARG A 411 -1.63 10.78 -10.48
N ARG A 412 -2.24 9.60 -10.60
CA ARG A 412 -2.35 8.86 -11.88
C ARG A 412 -3.73 8.93 -12.52
N GLU A 413 -4.76 9.25 -11.74
CA GLU A 413 -6.17 9.13 -12.19
C GLU A 413 -7.00 10.39 -11.96
N ALA A 414 -6.39 11.46 -11.44
CA ALA A 414 -7.05 12.74 -11.18
C ALA A 414 -8.33 12.61 -10.32
N LEU A 415 -8.23 11.79 -9.26
CA LEU A 415 -9.29 11.57 -8.27
C LEU A 415 -9.71 12.88 -7.56
N ASP A 416 -8.81 13.86 -7.51
CA ASP A 416 -9.06 15.23 -7.08
C ASP A 416 -10.07 15.97 -8.00
N LEU A 417 -10.04 15.74 -9.32
CA LEU A 417 -11.06 16.29 -10.24
C LEU A 417 -12.43 15.62 -10.07
N GLU A 418 -12.47 14.31 -9.78
CA GLU A 418 -13.73 13.62 -9.47
C GLU A 418 -14.31 14.10 -8.14
N LEU A 419 -13.46 14.25 -7.10
CA LEU A 419 -13.87 14.68 -5.78
C LEU A 419 -14.24 16.18 -5.72
N ALA A 420 -13.56 17.06 -6.45
CA ALA A 420 -13.97 18.47 -6.58
C ALA A 420 -15.34 18.59 -7.27
N ARG A 421 -15.58 17.78 -8.30
CA ARG A 421 -16.86 17.72 -9.04
C ARG A 421 -17.99 17.14 -8.18
N ALA A 422 -17.69 16.20 -7.29
CA ALA A 422 -18.63 15.66 -6.30
C ALA A 422 -18.87 16.60 -5.11
N ALA A 423 -17.89 17.42 -4.73
CA ALA A 423 -17.98 18.41 -3.64
C ALA A 423 -18.66 19.72 -4.07
N GLY A 424 -19.18 19.82 -5.30
CA GLY A 424 -19.99 20.95 -5.76
C GLY A 424 -19.20 22.22 -6.14
N VAL A 425 -17.86 22.20 -6.09
CA VAL A 425 -17.03 23.36 -6.44
C VAL A 425 -16.98 23.52 -7.96
N ARG A 426 -17.94 24.28 -8.50
CA ARG A 426 -17.94 24.71 -9.91
C ARG A 426 -17.19 26.03 -10.06
N SER A 427 -16.07 25.97 -10.77
CA SER A 427 -15.38 27.05 -11.50
C SER A 427 -15.35 28.42 -10.83
#